data_AF-A0A3D1GA81-F1
#
_entry.id   AF-A0A3D1GA81-F1
#
_cell.length_a   1.000
_cell.length_b   1.000
_cell.length_c   1.000
_cell.angle_alpha   90.00
_cell.angle_beta   90.00
_cell.angle_gamma   90.00
#
_symmetry.space_group_name_H-M   'P 1'
#
loop_
_entity.id
_entity.type
_entity.pdbx_description
1 polymer ?
#
loop_
_entity_poly.entity_id
_entity_poly.type
_entity_poly.pdbx_seq_one_letter_code
_entity_poly.pdbx_strand_id
1 'polypeptide(L)'
;MTEEYFSKFRDHIIGVDQTFETPFGKQTILYADWIASGRMYGPIEDRVRKEILPFVGNTHTETTVTGTAMTKAYHHAKHYIKEQVNANEQDVLVFCGSGMTGAINKMQRILGLKVPDRIRDYSSQFNIEDGSGHRLISCEDVNRPIVFITHMEHHSNHTSWLETIVDLEIIQATETGRVDLDHFEELLKRYKDRKFKIASVTACSNVTGLETPYHEIAKLAHTYDGVCFVDFACSGP
;
A
#
# COMPACT_ATOMS: atom_id res chain seq x y z
N MET A 1 -7.08 18.40 -30.01
CA MET A 1 -6.60 17.00 -30.15
C MET A 1 -6.57 16.25 -28.81
N THR A 2 -5.98 16.79 -27.74
CA THR A 2 -6.02 16.13 -26.41
C THR A 2 -7.39 16.23 -25.73
N GLU A 3 -8.07 17.37 -25.84
CA GLU A 3 -9.39 17.57 -25.20
C GLU A 3 -10.48 16.65 -25.79
N GLU A 4 -10.58 16.55 -27.13
CA GLU A 4 -11.49 15.60 -27.79
C GLU A 4 -11.17 14.14 -27.49
N TYR A 5 -9.88 13.82 -27.26
CA TYR A 5 -9.51 12.46 -26.87
C TYR A 5 -10.02 12.13 -25.46
N PHE A 6 -9.96 13.08 -24.52
CA PHE A 6 -10.37 12.88 -23.14
C PHE A 6 -11.86 13.12 -22.89
N SER A 7 -12.56 13.84 -23.76
CA SER A 7 -14.00 14.14 -23.62
C SER A 7 -14.83 12.86 -23.48
N LYS A 8 -14.56 11.84 -24.31
CA LYS A 8 -15.24 10.53 -24.22
C LYS A 8 -15.10 9.86 -22.86
N PHE A 9 -14.03 10.13 -22.10
CA PHE A 9 -13.89 9.63 -20.73
C PHE A 9 -14.58 10.58 -19.74
N ARG A 10 -14.38 11.89 -19.89
CA ARG A 10 -15.01 12.91 -19.05
C ARG A 10 -16.53 12.75 -18.99
N ASP A 11 -17.17 12.57 -20.13
CA ASP A 11 -18.63 12.52 -20.29
C ASP A 11 -19.28 11.33 -19.56
N HIS A 12 -18.48 10.30 -19.25
CA HIS A 12 -18.93 9.10 -18.57
C HIS A 12 -18.58 9.08 -17.07
N ILE A 13 -17.94 10.13 -16.55
CA ILE A 13 -17.70 10.28 -15.11
C ILE A 13 -19.04 10.59 -14.43
N ILE A 14 -19.42 9.78 -13.45
CA ILE A 14 -20.67 9.99 -12.71
C ILE A 14 -20.58 11.31 -11.94
N GLY A 15 -21.57 12.18 -12.17
CA GLY A 15 -21.67 13.49 -11.52
C GLY A 15 -20.74 14.57 -12.07
N VAL A 16 -20.15 14.39 -13.27
CA VAL A 16 -19.18 15.33 -13.86
C VAL A 16 -19.70 16.76 -14.00
N ASP A 17 -20.98 16.92 -14.35
CA ASP A 17 -21.65 18.24 -14.45
C ASP A 17 -22.69 18.42 -13.33
N GLN A 18 -22.51 17.71 -12.21
CA GLN A 18 -23.39 17.83 -11.05
C GLN A 18 -23.32 19.25 -10.49
N THR A 19 -24.49 19.79 -10.14
CA THR A 19 -24.64 21.12 -9.58
C THR A 19 -25.14 21.08 -8.14
N PHE A 20 -24.91 22.16 -7.40
CA PHE A 20 -25.41 22.35 -6.05
C PHE A 20 -25.87 23.81 -5.84
N GLU A 21 -26.78 24.02 -4.90
CA GLU A 21 -27.28 25.35 -4.56
C GLU A 21 -26.35 26.02 -3.54
N THR A 22 -26.08 27.31 -3.75
CA THR A 22 -25.28 28.15 -2.84
C THR A 22 -26.04 29.44 -2.55
N PRO A 23 -25.62 30.23 -1.54
CA PRO A 23 -26.15 31.58 -1.33
C PRO A 23 -26.00 32.52 -2.55
N PHE A 24 -25.12 32.18 -3.50
CA PHE A 24 -24.89 32.92 -4.74
C PHE A 24 -25.58 32.28 -5.96
N GLY A 25 -26.53 31.38 -5.73
CA GLY A 25 -27.25 30.62 -6.75
C GLY A 25 -26.62 29.27 -7.08
N LYS A 26 -27.11 28.66 -8.16
CA LYS A 26 -26.71 27.33 -8.62
C LYS A 26 -25.28 27.35 -9.15
N GLN A 27 -24.43 26.48 -8.61
CA GLN A 27 -23.02 26.32 -9.02
C GLN A 27 -22.76 24.90 -9.53
N THR A 28 -21.81 24.75 -10.44
CA THR A 28 -21.30 23.44 -10.88
C THR A 28 -20.19 22.96 -9.95
N ILE A 29 -20.19 21.68 -9.60
CA ILE A 29 -19.13 21.10 -8.77
C ILE A 29 -17.83 21.04 -9.59
N LEU A 30 -16.83 21.82 -9.19
CA LEU A 30 -15.45 21.66 -9.65
C LEU A 30 -14.73 20.66 -8.77
N TYR A 31 -14.53 19.44 -9.26
CA TYR A 31 -13.87 18.37 -8.51
C TYR A 31 -12.36 18.34 -8.78
N ALA A 32 -11.58 18.74 -7.77
CA ALA A 32 -10.12 18.78 -7.82
C ALA A 32 -9.47 17.91 -6.74
N ASP A 33 -10.17 16.88 -6.25
CA ASP A 33 -9.75 16.02 -5.12
C ASP A 33 -9.40 14.59 -5.58
N TRP A 34 -8.87 14.47 -6.80
CA TRP A 34 -8.59 13.19 -7.46
C TRP A 34 -7.50 12.35 -6.76
N ILE A 35 -6.61 13.01 -6.01
CA ILE A 35 -5.55 12.35 -5.23
C ILE A 35 -6.15 11.59 -4.04
N ALA A 36 -7.21 12.13 -3.42
CA ALA A 36 -7.89 11.46 -2.31
C ALA A 36 -8.76 10.29 -2.80
N SER A 37 -9.55 10.51 -3.86
CA SER A 37 -10.34 9.46 -4.49
C SER A 37 -10.68 9.79 -5.93
N GLY A 38 -10.64 8.79 -6.80
CA GLY A 38 -11.28 8.88 -8.11
C GLY A 38 -12.80 8.97 -7.99
N ARG A 39 -13.45 9.52 -9.02
CA ARG A 39 -14.90 9.43 -9.19
C ARG A 39 -15.30 8.12 -9.88
N MET A 40 -16.53 7.69 -9.62
CA MET A 40 -17.11 6.52 -10.26
C MET A 40 -17.28 6.73 -11.77
N TYR A 41 -17.08 5.66 -12.54
CA TYR A 41 -17.15 5.70 -14.00
C TYR A 41 -18.34 4.89 -14.49
N GLY A 42 -19.27 5.54 -15.18
CA GLY A 42 -20.57 4.97 -15.57
C GLY A 42 -20.47 3.59 -16.25
N PRO A 43 -19.62 3.41 -17.27
CA PRO A 43 -19.45 2.13 -17.94
C PRO A 43 -18.98 0.98 -17.00
N ILE A 44 -18.15 1.27 -16.00
CA ILE A 44 -17.71 0.27 -15.03
C ILE A 44 -18.88 -0.10 -14.11
N GLU A 45 -19.59 0.89 -13.57
CA GLU A 45 -20.74 0.66 -12.70
C GLU A 45 -21.85 -0.11 -13.41
N ASP A 46 -22.11 0.23 -14.68
CA ASP A 46 -23.09 -0.47 -15.50
C ASP A 46 -22.72 -1.92 -15.74
N ARG A 47 -21.44 -2.19 -16.05
CA ARG A 47 -20.94 -3.56 -16.22
C ARG A 47 -21.05 -4.35 -14.92
N VAL A 48 -20.64 -3.77 -13.79
CA VAL A 48 -20.77 -4.41 -12.47
C VAL A 48 -22.25 -4.75 -12.21
N ARG A 49 -23.13 -3.76 -12.35
CA ARG A 49 -24.57 -3.93 -12.07
C ARG A 49 -25.26 -4.93 -12.99
N LYS A 50 -24.99 -4.88 -14.29
CA LYS A 50 -25.74 -5.63 -15.30
C LYS A 50 -25.13 -7.00 -15.62
N GLU A 51 -23.81 -7.13 -15.52
CA GLU A 51 -23.09 -8.33 -15.97
C GLU A 51 -22.43 -9.12 -14.83
N ILE A 52 -22.05 -8.48 -13.72
CA ILE A 52 -21.36 -9.16 -12.62
C ILE A 52 -22.32 -9.53 -11.48
N LEU A 53 -23.04 -8.55 -10.95
CA LEU A 53 -23.93 -8.73 -9.80
C LEU A 53 -25.00 -9.83 -9.98
N PRO A 54 -25.61 -10.02 -11.16
CA PRO A 54 -26.59 -11.10 -11.36
C PRO A 54 -26.00 -12.52 -11.20
N PHE A 55 -24.69 -12.67 -11.33
CA PHE A 55 -24.01 -13.96 -11.24
C PHE A 55 -23.27 -14.15 -9.91
N VAL A 56 -23.41 -13.23 -8.95
CA VAL A 56 -22.72 -13.33 -7.66
C VAL A 56 -23.10 -14.63 -6.95
N GLY A 57 -22.07 -15.38 -6.62
CA GLY A 57 -22.11 -16.61 -5.84
C GLY A 57 -20.77 -16.78 -5.15
N ASN A 58 -20.71 -17.65 -4.15
CA ASN A 58 -19.44 -17.90 -3.47
C ASN A 58 -18.44 -18.49 -4.47
N THR A 59 -17.24 -17.90 -4.52
CA THR A 59 -16.09 -18.49 -5.19
C THR A 59 -15.72 -19.82 -4.51
N HIS A 60 -14.89 -20.65 -5.14
CA HIS A 60 -14.44 -21.95 -4.61
C HIS A 60 -15.37 -23.15 -4.86
N THR A 61 -16.43 -22.97 -5.65
CA THR A 61 -17.22 -24.10 -6.17
C THR A 61 -17.55 -23.89 -7.65
N GLU A 62 -17.37 -24.92 -8.47
CA GLU A 62 -17.70 -24.90 -9.91
C GLU A 62 -19.00 -25.66 -10.22
N THR A 63 -19.77 -25.99 -9.18
CA THR A 63 -20.98 -26.81 -9.32
C THR A 63 -22.17 -26.02 -9.85
N THR A 64 -22.20 -24.70 -9.63
CA THR A 64 -23.27 -23.82 -10.10
C THR A 64 -22.75 -22.85 -11.15
N VAL A 65 -23.67 -22.32 -11.97
CA VAL A 65 -23.36 -21.28 -12.96
C VAL A 65 -22.75 -20.06 -12.28
N THR A 66 -23.31 -19.63 -11.15
CA THR A 66 -22.84 -18.46 -10.38
C THR A 66 -21.46 -18.69 -9.75
N GLY A 67 -21.24 -19.86 -9.14
CA GLY A 67 -19.94 -20.21 -8.55
C GLY A 67 -18.82 -20.30 -9.60
N THR A 68 -19.11 -20.95 -10.74
CA THR A 68 -18.18 -21.06 -11.87
C THR A 68 -17.87 -19.69 -12.48
N ALA A 69 -18.89 -18.87 -12.71
CA ALA A 69 -18.73 -17.53 -13.29
C ALA A 69 -17.85 -16.63 -12.40
N MET A 70 -18.13 -16.59 -11.08
CA MET A 70 -17.34 -15.78 -10.15
C MET A 70 -15.90 -16.30 -9.97
N THR A 71 -15.70 -17.61 -9.95
CA THR A 71 -14.36 -18.19 -9.85
C THR A 71 -13.53 -17.82 -11.09
N LYS A 72 -14.09 -17.96 -12.30
CA LYS A 72 -13.43 -17.55 -13.54
C LYS A 72 -13.16 -16.04 -13.59
N ALA A 73 -14.14 -15.21 -13.21
CA ALA A 73 -13.98 -13.76 -13.15
C ALA A 73 -12.85 -13.35 -12.20
N TYR A 74 -12.75 -13.99 -11.04
CA TYR A 74 -11.69 -13.77 -10.07
C TYR A 74 -10.30 -14.14 -10.61
N HIS A 75 -10.16 -15.30 -11.27
CA HIS A 75 -8.90 -15.71 -11.90
C HIS A 75 -8.50 -14.77 -13.04
N HIS A 76 -9.47 -14.37 -13.87
CA HIS A 76 -9.24 -13.40 -14.94
C HIS A 76 -8.78 -12.04 -14.39
N ALA A 77 -9.44 -11.52 -13.34
CA ALA A 77 -9.05 -10.28 -12.69
C ALA A 77 -7.61 -10.36 -12.13
N LYS A 78 -7.24 -11.48 -11.50
CA LYS A 78 -5.86 -11.69 -11.02
C LYS A 78 -4.85 -11.65 -12.16
N HIS A 79 -5.13 -12.36 -13.24
CA HIS A 79 -4.24 -12.41 -14.39
C HIS A 79 -4.08 -11.02 -15.03
N TYR A 80 -5.20 -10.34 -15.29
CA TYR A 80 -5.21 -9.00 -15.85
C TYR A 80 -4.41 -8.01 -15.00
N ILE A 81 -4.62 -7.99 -13.67
CA ILE A 81 -3.88 -7.09 -12.77
C ILE A 81 -2.37 -7.38 -12.84
N LYS A 82 -1.97 -8.66 -12.84
CA LYS A 82 -0.55 -9.03 -12.96
C LYS A 82 0.05 -8.53 -14.27
N GLU A 83 -0.66 -8.66 -15.38
CA GLU A 83 -0.21 -8.13 -16.68
C GLU A 83 -0.06 -6.60 -16.65
N GLN A 84 -1.02 -5.87 -16.06
CA GLN A 84 -0.96 -4.40 -15.99
C GLN A 84 0.24 -3.88 -15.21
N VAL A 85 0.72 -4.63 -14.21
CA VAL A 85 1.88 -4.26 -13.39
C VAL A 85 3.16 -5.01 -13.78
N ASN A 86 3.16 -5.66 -14.96
CA ASN A 86 4.28 -6.42 -15.51
C ASN A 86 4.81 -7.52 -14.56
N ALA A 87 3.92 -8.14 -13.78
CA ALA A 87 4.25 -9.23 -12.87
C ALA A 87 4.28 -10.58 -13.61
N ASN A 88 5.35 -11.36 -13.39
CA ASN A 88 5.55 -12.67 -13.98
C ASN A 88 4.91 -13.80 -13.13
N GLU A 89 5.05 -15.06 -13.54
CA GLU A 89 4.43 -16.21 -12.85
C GLU A 89 4.93 -16.43 -11.42
N GLN A 90 6.17 -16.04 -11.10
CA GLN A 90 6.77 -16.16 -9.77
C GLN A 90 6.28 -15.07 -8.81
N ASP A 91 5.72 -13.98 -9.32
CA ASP A 91 5.19 -12.89 -8.52
C ASP A 91 3.83 -13.23 -7.91
N VAL A 92 3.63 -12.80 -6.66
CA VAL A 92 2.42 -13.11 -5.89
C VAL A 92 1.52 -11.88 -5.80
N LEU A 93 0.26 -12.03 -6.26
CA LEU A 93 -0.78 -11.02 -6.06
C LEU A 93 -1.65 -11.39 -4.85
N VAL A 94 -1.66 -10.52 -3.85
CA VAL A 94 -2.48 -10.66 -2.63
C VAL A 94 -3.52 -9.55 -2.58
N PHE A 95 -4.80 -9.93 -2.61
CA PHE A 95 -5.86 -8.98 -2.33
C PHE A 95 -5.92 -8.69 -0.82
N CYS A 96 -5.87 -7.40 -0.48
CA CYS A 96 -5.71 -6.91 0.90
C CYS A 96 -6.94 -6.20 1.47
N GLY A 97 -8.09 -6.28 0.79
CA GLY A 97 -9.31 -5.60 1.22
C GLY A 97 -9.25 -4.10 0.88
N SER A 98 -9.51 -3.23 1.86
CA SER A 98 -9.66 -1.80 1.62
C SER A 98 -8.32 -1.04 1.64
N GLY A 99 -7.76 -0.83 0.45
CA GLY A 99 -6.70 0.14 0.21
C GLY A 99 -5.33 -0.22 0.79
N MET A 100 -4.39 0.74 0.66
CA MET A 100 -3.00 0.55 1.04
C MET A 100 -2.80 0.30 2.54
N THR A 101 -3.58 0.97 3.40
CA THR A 101 -3.55 0.72 4.86
C THR A 101 -3.86 -0.74 5.21
N GLY A 102 -4.80 -1.38 4.50
CA GLY A 102 -5.08 -2.80 4.66
C GLY A 102 -3.91 -3.68 4.23
N ALA A 103 -3.28 -3.33 3.11
CA ALA A 103 -2.12 -4.04 2.56
C ALA A 103 -0.91 -4.01 3.50
N ILE A 104 -0.49 -2.82 3.95
CA ILE A 104 0.68 -2.69 4.84
C ILE A 104 0.48 -3.40 6.18
N ASN A 105 -0.70 -3.26 6.80
CA ASN A 105 -0.98 -3.95 8.05
C ASN A 105 -1.01 -5.48 7.85
N LYS A 106 -1.52 -5.97 6.72
CA LYS A 106 -1.53 -7.40 6.40
C LYS A 106 -0.09 -7.91 6.19
N MET A 107 0.73 -7.16 5.47
CA MET A 107 2.15 -7.46 5.24
C MET A 107 2.92 -7.52 6.57
N GLN A 108 2.79 -6.50 7.43
CA GLN A 108 3.44 -6.47 8.76
C GLN A 108 3.05 -7.68 9.62
N ARG A 109 1.79 -8.12 9.56
CA ARG A 109 1.32 -9.33 10.25
C ARG A 109 1.90 -10.63 9.66
N ILE A 110 1.96 -10.74 8.33
CA ILE A 110 2.57 -11.90 7.64
C ILE A 110 4.05 -12.03 8.01
N LEU A 111 4.75 -10.90 8.13
CA LEU A 111 6.16 -10.85 8.54
C LEU A 111 6.37 -11.03 10.06
N GLY A 112 5.30 -11.17 10.85
CA GLY A 112 5.39 -11.34 12.30
C GLY A 112 5.84 -10.09 13.08
N LEU A 113 5.75 -8.90 12.47
CA LEU A 113 6.25 -7.64 13.06
C LEU A 113 5.25 -6.97 14.01
N LYS A 114 3.95 -7.27 13.85
CA LYS A 114 2.89 -6.69 14.67
C LYS A 114 2.44 -7.67 15.74
N VAL A 115 2.60 -7.29 17.00
CA VAL A 115 2.30 -8.13 18.17
C VAL A 115 1.11 -7.51 18.91
N PRO A 116 0.07 -8.29 19.24
CA PRO A 116 -1.04 -7.78 20.03
C PRO A 116 -0.58 -7.30 21.41
N ASP A 117 -0.92 -6.07 21.81
CA ASP A 117 -0.49 -5.49 23.10
C ASP A 117 -0.89 -6.36 24.30
N ARG A 118 -2.07 -6.97 24.23
CA ARG A 118 -2.61 -7.83 25.29
C ARG A 118 -1.91 -9.17 25.43
N ILE A 119 -0.94 -9.50 24.58
CA ILE A 119 -0.15 -10.73 24.74
C ILE A 119 0.50 -10.81 26.14
N ARG A 120 0.79 -9.64 26.74
CA ARG A 120 1.30 -9.52 28.11
C ARG A 120 0.30 -9.95 29.19
N ASP A 121 -0.99 -9.75 28.95
CA ASP A 121 -2.05 -10.14 29.89
C ASP A 121 -2.14 -11.68 29.99
N TYR A 122 -1.78 -12.37 28.92
CA TYR A 122 -1.86 -13.83 28.80
C TYR A 122 -0.53 -14.53 29.12
N SER A 123 0.62 -13.87 28.97
CA SER A 123 1.92 -14.51 29.22
C SER A 123 2.21 -14.85 30.68
N SER A 124 1.45 -14.28 31.62
CA SER A 124 1.47 -14.69 33.03
C SER A 124 0.58 -15.90 33.32
N GLN A 125 -0.36 -16.23 32.41
CA GLN A 125 -1.32 -17.33 32.53
C GLN A 125 -0.85 -18.59 31.80
N PHE A 126 -0.12 -18.42 30.70
CA PHE A 126 0.64 -19.48 30.04
C PHE A 126 2.08 -19.28 30.49
N ASN A 127 2.71 -20.22 31.22
CA ASN A 127 4.12 -20.15 31.69
C ASN A 127 5.13 -19.98 30.53
N ILE A 128 5.09 -18.85 29.85
CA ILE A 128 6.05 -18.41 28.84
C ILE A 128 7.05 -17.56 29.63
N GLU A 129 7.82 -18.24 30.48
CA GLU A 129 8.98 -17.66 31.12
C GLU A 129 10.06 -17.53 30.04
N ASP A 130 10.34 -16.32 29.58
CA ASP A 130 11.74 -15.98 29.36
C ASP A 130 12.30 -15.77 30.77
N GLY A 131 13.31 -16.56 31.15
CA GLY A 131 13.85 -16.57 32.51
C GLY A 131 14.58 -15.28 32.94
N SER A 132 14.33 -14.14 32.28
CA SER A 132 15.07 -12.89 32.48
C SER A 132 14.26 -11.73 33.07
N GLY A 133 12.94 -11.87 33.27
CA GLY A 133 12.14 -10.81 33.89
C GLY A 133 12.12 -9.51 33.09
N HIS A 134 12.36 -9.57 31.78
CA HIS A 134 12.32 -8.44 30.86
C HIS A 134 11.17 -8.58 29.85
N ARG A 135 10.93 -7.51 29.06
CA ARG A 135 9.91 -7.45 27.99
C ARG A 135 9.77 -8.82 27.32
N LEU A 136 8.54 -9.32 27.21
CA LEU A 136 8.16 -10.56 26.48
C LEU A 136 8.78 -10.74 25.10
N ILE A 137 9.32 -9.68 24.53
CA ILE A 137 10.10 -9.66 23.31
C ILE A 137 11.37 -8.86 23.65
N SER A 138 12.32 -9.53 24.30
CA SER A 138 13.70 -9.06 24.33
C SER A 138 14.35 -9.59 23.06
N CYS A 139 14.90 -8.66 22.28
CA CYS A 139 15.50 -8.94 20.99
C CYS A 139 16.82 -8.20 21.02
N GLU A 140 17.93 -8.94 20.87
CA GLU A 140 19.23 -8.32 20.61
C GLU A 140 19.09 -7.36 19.43
N ASP A 141 19.78 -6.22 19.48
CA ASP A 141 19.65 -5.18 18.46
C ASP A 141 19.88 -5.74 17.05
N VAL A 142 20.84 -6.65 16.87
CA VAL A 142 21.14 -7.35 15.60
C VAL A 142 19.93 -8.09 15.00
N ASN A 143 19.06 -8.65 15.85
CA ASN A 143 17.89 -9.42 15.43
C ASN A 143 16.64 -8.54 15.24
N ARG A 144 16.66 -7.29 15.71
CA ARG A 144 15.51 -6.40 15.57
C ARG A 144 15.51 -5.81 14.16
N PRO A 145 14.43 -5.97 13.38
CA PRO A 145 14.38 -5.40 12.04
C PRO A 145 14.47 -3.87 12.10
N ILE A 146 15.10 -3.28 11.09
CA ILE A 146 15.18 -1.84 10.88
C ILE A 146 14.39 -1.47 9.62
N VAL A 147 13.54 -0.45 9.74
CA VAL A 147 12.76 0.09 8.62
C VAL A 147 13.24 1.50 8.31
N PHE A 148 13.47 1.77 7.03
CA PHE A 148 13.81 3.08 6.49
C PHE A 148 12.61 3.60 5.69
N ILE A 149 12.15 4.79 6.05
CA ILE A 149 11.05 5.49 5.35
C ILE A 149 11.54 6.84 4.82
N THR A 150 10.89 7.40 3.81
CA THR A 150 11.21 8.77 3.39
C THR A 150 10.56 9.80 4.32
N HIS A 151 10.98 11.06 4.24
CA HIS A 151 10.29 12.18 4.90
C HIS A 151 8.90 12.47 4.31
N MET A 152 8.49 11.80 3.23
CA MET A 152 7.28 12.09 2.45
C MET A 152 6.16 11.06 2.65
N GLU A 153 6.32 10.11 3.58
CA GLU A 153 5.35 9.02 3.74
C GLU A 153 3.98 9.49 4.18
N HIS A 154 2.95 8.89 3.57
CA HIS A 154 1.60 8.95 4.12
C HIS A 154 1.54 8.25 5.48
N HIS A 155 0.64 8.68 6.37
CA HIS A 155 0.53 8.12 7.72
C HIS A 155 0.39 6.58 7.73
N SER A 156 -0.31 6.00 6.76
CA SER A 156 -0.43 4.53 6.64
C SER A 156 0.93 3.83 6.53
N ASN A 157 1.93 4.46 5.90
CA ASN A 157 3.29 3.96 5.73
C ASN A 157 4.30 4.60 6.70
N HIS A 158 3.83 5.27 7.75
CA HIS A 158 4.69 5.80 8.81
C HIS A 158 4.23 5.31 10.18
N THR A 159 3.03 5.68 10.62
CA THR A 159 2.55 5.37 11.97
C THR A 159 2.37 3.86 12.18
N SER A 160 2.04 3.12 11.11
CA SER A 160 1.89 1.67 11.20
C SER A 160 3.19 0.96 11.58
N TRP A 161 4.35 1.49 11.18
CA TRP A 161 5.66 0.94 11.57
C TRP A 161 6.00 1.21 13.02
N LEU A 162 5.59 2.37 13.56
CA LEU A 162 5.74 2.70 14.99
C LEU A 162 4.93 1.75 15.89
N GLU A 163 3.88 1.12 15.35
CA GLU A 163 3.07 0.10 16.04
C GLU A 163 3.66 -1.32 15.92
N THR A 164 4.87 -1.49 15.39
CA THR A 164 5.55 -2.78 15.24
C THR A 164 6.78 -2.88 16.13
N ILE A 165 7.44 -4.06 16.12
CA ILE A 165 8.66 -4.30 16.90
C ILE A 165 9.94 -3.73 16.28
N VAL A 166 9.83 -3.02 15.15
CA VAL A 166 10.98 -2.56 14.36
C VAL A 166 11.58 -1.29 14.97
N ASP A 167 12.86 -1.05 14.68
CA ASP A 167 13.39 0.32 14.76
C ASP A 167 13.05 1.04 13.46
N LEU A 168 12.82 2.36 13.52
CA LEU A 168 12.41 3.17 12.37
C LEU A 168 13.38 4.34 12.19
N GLU A 169 13.87 4.53 10.98
CA GLU A 169 14.73 5.64 10.58
C GLU A 169 14.12 6.38 9.39
N ILE A 170 14.23 7.70 9.41
CA ILE A 170 13.70 8.57 8.36
C ILE A 170 14.85 9.03 7.48
N ILE A 171 14.78 8.74 6.19
CA ILE A 171 15.69 9.26 5.18
C ILE A 171 15.41 10.74 5.03
N GLN A 172 16.44 11.56 5.21
CA GLN A 172 16.33 13.01 5.15
C GLN A 172 16.03 13.50 3.73
N ALA A 173 15.56 14.75 3.69
CA ALA A 173 15.40 15.49 2.44
C ALA A 173 16.70 16.23 2.11
N THR A 174 17.05 16.25 0.83
CA THR A 174 18.00 17.22 0.27
C THR A 174 17.44 18.64 0.38
N GLU A 175 18.27 19.66 0.12
CA GLU A 175 17.83 21.07 0.08
C GLU A 175 16.68 21.33 -0.92
N THR A 176 16.54 20.47 -1.93
CA THR A 176 15.46 20.56 -2.93
C THR A 176 14.18 19.81 -2.53
N GLY A 177 14.13 19.23 -1.34
CA GLY A 177 13.00 18.43 -0.85
C GLY A 177 12.95 17.00 -1.38
N ARG A 178 13.90 16.59 -2.25
CA ARG A 178 14.04 15.22 -2.74
C ARG A 178 14.64 14.30 -1.69
N VAL A 179 14.42 12.99 -1.81
CA VAL A 179 15.02 11.98 -0.93
C VAL A 179 16.55 12.00 -1.07
N ASP A 180 17.25 12.05 0.05
CA ASP A 180 18.71 12.01 0.12
C ASP A 180 19.21 10.56 0.10
N LEU A 181 19.73 10.13 -1.06
CA LEU A 181 20.27 8.78 -1.24
C LEU A 181 21.61 8.56 -0.52
N ASP A 182 22.40 9.61 -0.32
CA ASP A 182 23.67 9.53 0.40
C ASP A 182 23.39 9.28 1.89
N HIS A 183 22.45 10.02 2.47
CA HIS A 183 21.97 9.76 3.84
C HIS A 183 21.35 8.37 3.98
N PHE A 184 20.61 7.89 2.97
CA PHE A 184 20.11 6.52 3.00
C PHE A 184 21.24 5.49 3.02
N GLU A 185 22.29 5.68 2.23
CA GLU A 185 23.45 4.78 2.25
C GLU A 185 24.20 4.83 3.58
N GLU A 186 24.33 6.01 4.19
CA GLU A 186 24.90 6.18 5.53
C GLU A 186 24.11 5.39 6.58
N LEU A 187 22.78 5.44 6.53
CA LEU A 187 21.91 4.65 7.40
C LEU A 187 22.10 3.15 7.17
N LEU A 188 22.17 2.70 5.92
CA LEU A 188 22.43 1.28 5.60
C LEU A 188 23.78 0.81 6.15
N LYS A 189 24.83 1.64 6.04
CA LYS A 189 26.16 1.36 6.62
C LYS A 189 26.13 1.32 8.14
N ARG A 190 25.41 2.25 8.78
CA ARG A 190 25.23 2.30 10.24
C ARG A 190 24.55 1.04 10.78
N TYR A 191 23.53 0.56 10.07
CA TYR A 191 22.74 -0.62 10.45
C TYR A 191 23.12 -1.89 9.68
N LYS A 192 24.35 -1.98 9.17
CA LYS A 192 24.81 -3.12 8.35
C LYS A 192 24.63 -4.48 9.04
N ASP A 193 24.81 -4.50 10.37
CA ASP A 193 24.78 -5.74 11.16
C ASP A 193 23.34 -6.18 11.49
N ARG A 194 22.32 -5.38 11.14
CA ARG A 194 20.91 -5.78 11.29
C ARG A 194 20.57 -6.89 10.31
N LYS A 195 20.03 -8.01 10.82
CA LYS A 195 19.70 -9.16 9.96
C LYS A 195 18.57 -8.87 8.97
N PHE A 196 17.63 -8.00 9.32
CA PHE A 196 16.51 -7.66 8.45
C PHE A 196 16.36 -6.15 8.30
N LYS A 197 16.53 -5.68 7.07
CA LYS A 197 16.52 -4.27 6.68
C LYS A 197 15.42 -4.07 5.65
N ILE A 198 14.55 -3.09 5.86
CA ILE A 198 13.40 -2.83 4.99
C ILE A 198 13.43 -1.36 4.59
N ALA A 199 13.46 -1.05 3.31
CA ALA A 199 13.10 0.28 2.83
C ALA A 199 11.60 0.28 2.48
N SER A 200 10.77 1.04 3.20
CA SER A 200 9.33 1.13 2.96
C SER A 200 8.98 2.55 2.51
N VAL A 201 8.95 2.78 1.21
CA VAL A 201 8.94 4.14 0.64
C VAL A 201 7.74 4.40 -0.24
N THR A 202 7.23 5.62 -0.26
CA THR A 202 6.25 6.03 -1.28
C THR A 202 6.91 6.13 -2.65
N ALA A 203 6.21 5.71 -3.71
CA ALA A 203 6.62 5.97 -5.09
C ALA A 203 6.50 7.46 -5.45
N CYS A 204 5.50 8.15 -4.90
CA CYS A 204 5.25 9.56 -5.11
C CYS A 204 4.53 10.20 -3.92
N SER A 205 4.94 11.40 -3.52
CA SER A 205 4.30 12.12 -2.42
C SER A 205 2.89 12.59 -2.80
N ASN A 206 1.90 12.23 -1.99
CA ASN A 206 0.53 12.70 -2.13
C ASN A 206 0.34 14.18 -1.76
N VAL A 207 1.37 14.83 -1.20
CA VAL A 207 1.34 16.23 -0.78
C VAL A 207 2.10 17.10 -1.78
N THR A 208 3.33 16.72 -2.13
CA THR A 208 4.21 17.54 -2.97
C THR A 208 4.20 17.13 -4.44
N GLY A 209 3.74 15.92 -4.76
CA GLY A 209 3.84 15.34 -6.10
C GLY A 209 5.26 14.96 -6.50
N LEU A 210 6.22 14.98 -5.57
CA LEU A 210 7.60 14.57 -5.83
C LEU A 210 7.67 13.05 -5.95
N GLU A 211 8.23 12.59 -7.07
CA GLU A 211 8.57 11.18 -7.29
C GLU A 211 9.81 10.80 -6.47
N THR A 212 9.71 9.64 -5.81
CA THR A 212 10.82 9.03 -5.10
C THR A 212 11.67 8.21 -6.08
N PRO A 213 13.01 8.25 -6.01
CA PRO A 213 13.88 7.40 -6.81
C PRO A 213 13.87 5.94 -6.28
N TYR A 214 12.69 5.30 -6.24
CA TYR A 214 12.49 4.02 -5.57
C TYR A 214 13.27 2.86 -6.21
N HIS A 215 13.60 2.94 -7.50
CA HIS A 215 14.51 1.98 -8.14
C HIS A 215 15.94 2.07 -7.59
N GLU A 216 16.44 3.27 -7.34
CA GLU A 216 17.77 3.50 -6.77
C GLU A 216 17.79 3.08 -5.29
N ILE A 217 16.73 3.41 -4.54
CA ILE A 217 16.52 2.94 -3.17
C ILE A 217 16.49 1.41 -3.12
N ALA A 218 15.73 0.75 -4.00
CA ALA A 218 15.66 -0.71 -4.04
C ALA A 218 17.03 -1.33 -4.36
N LYS A 219 17.78 -0.76 -5.32
CA LYS A 219 19.14 -1.21 -5.65
C LYS A 219 20.08 -1.07 -4.45
N LEU A 220 20.06 0.06 -3.77
CA LEU A 220 20.88 0.29 -2.56
C LEU A 220 20.48 -0.67 -1.45
N ALA A 221 19.19 -0.79 -1.12
CA ALA A 221 18.70 -1.72 -0.11
C ALA A 221 19.15 -3.16 -0.39
N HIS A 222 19.00 -3.65 -1.63
CA HIS A 222 19.44 -5.00 -2.02
C HIS A 222 20.96 -5.18 -1.91
N THR A 223 21.76 -4.14 -2.16
CA THR A 223 23.23 -4.19 -2.01
C THR A 223 23.65 -4.44 -0.55
N TYR A 224 22.81 -4.08 0.42
CA TYR A 224 23.02 -4.29 1.85
C TYR A 224 22.11 -5.39 2.44
N ASP A 225 21.75 -6.39 1.62
CA ASP A 225 20.89 -7.52 2.01
C ASP A 225 19.53 -7.09 2.63
N GLY A 226 19.02 -5.95 2.21
CA GLY A 226 17.70 -5.44 2.57
C GLY A 226 16.65 -5.78 1.52
N VAL A 227 15.40 -5.47 1.82
CA VAL A 227 14.26 -5.54 0.89
C VAL A 227 13.63 -4.16 0.72
N CYS A 228 12.93 -3.94 -0.39
CA CYS A 228 12.25 -2.69 -0.66
C CYS A 228 10.75 -2.90 -0.90
N PHE A 229 9.92 -2.17 -0.15
CA PHE A 229 8.48 -2.09 -0.29
C PHE A 229 8.13 -0.70 -0.78
N VAL A 230 7.34 -0.62 -1.85
CA VAL A 230 7.00 0.64 -2.50
C VAL A 230 5.50 0.86 -2.44
N ASP A 231 5.08 2.00 -1.88
CA ASP A 231 3.69 2.44 -1.84
C ASP A 231 3.32 3.20 -3.12
N PHE A 232 2.51 2.56 -3.97
CA PHE A 232 2.03 3.13 -5.24
C PHE A 232 0.61 3.73 -5.14
N ALA A 233 0.11 4.07 -3.94
CA ALA A 233 -1.25 4.57 -3.75
C ALA A 233 -1.54 5.87 -4.53
N CYS A 234 -0.54 6.74 -4.71
CA CYS A 234 -0.68 8.03 -5.39
C CYS A 234 0.03 8.10 -6.75
N SER A 235 0.64 7.00 -7.19
CA SER A 235 1.26 6.86 -8.49
C SER A 235 1.16 5.39 -8.85
N GLY A 236 0.17 4.99 -9.66
CA GLY A 236 0.04 3.59 -10.08
C GLY A 236 1.34 3.09 -10.72
N PRO A 237 1.74 1.82 -10.48
CA PRO A 237 2.97 1.24 -11.01
C PRO A 237 2.91 1.00 -12.52
#